data_AF-A0A7Y6QAU4-F1
#
_entry.id   AF-A0A7Y6QAU4-F1
#
_cell.length_a   1.000
_cell.length_b   1.000
_cell.length_c   1.000
_cell.angle_alpha   90.00
_cell.angle_beta   90.00
_cell.angle_gamma   90.00
#
_symmetry.space_group_name_H-M   'P 1'
#
loop_
_entity.id
_entity.type
_entity.pdbx_description
1 polymer ?
#
loop_
_entity_poly.entity_id
_entity_poly.type
_entity_poly.pdbx_seq_one_letter_code
_entity_poly.pdbx_strand_id
1 'polypeptide(L)'
;MTASLRYTELPALADHESGFEAVWVSTSDRNGTYRVLPDGRCDIILRFDARLTPLKAITVVVTGPTTRFYDVALEPGMGFVGIRMRPGFFERILGFAPATLADDNLVGDDAFAALPVLKDLCSPALNHAELAARLTAFVRQRSIGSRLEPAPISASVISAFHAAGGRLRVGDVAAMHKISERTVQRIFLKAIGLKPKAFAAILQFHRALRLLRDHRLSPTEAALEAGYADQAHMNRAFRRMGGFSPARLPDVTLVTLGE
;
A
#
# COMPACT_ATOMS: atom_id res chain seq x y z
N MET A 1 16.23 8.26 17.06
CA MET A 1 15.96 6.82 17.21
C MET A 1 14.59 6.53 16.60
N THR A 2 14.54 6.03 15.35
CA THR A 2 13.31 5.70 14.60
C THR A 2 12.43 4.74 15.41
N ALA A 3 11.19 5.15 15.69
CA ALA A 3 10.20 4.33 16.41
C ALA A 3 10.09 2.95 15.77
N SER A 4 10.40 1.88 16.52
CA SER A 4 10.24 0.52 15.99
C SER A 4 8.79 0.12 16.16
N LEU A 5 8.03 0.32 15.10
CA LEU A 5 6.72 -0.29 14.93
C LEU A 5 6.92 -1.81 14.92
N ARG A 6 6.32 -2.57 15.85
CA ARG A 6 6.35 -4.04 15.79
C ARG A 6 5.39 -4.52 14.71
N TYR A 7 5.81 -4.42 13.45
CA TYR A 7 5.04 -4.88 12.29
C TYR A 7 5.16 -6.39 12.13
N THR A 8 4.02 -7.07 12.05
CA THR A 8 3.94 -8.50 11.81
C THR A 8 2.84 -8.78 10.80
N GLU A 9 3.17 -9.48 9.71
CA GLU A 9 2.17 -10.04 8.80
C GLU A 9 1.61 -11.34 9.39
N LEU A 10 0.35 -11.64 9.09
CA LEU A 10 -0.38 -12.83 9.50
C LEU A 10 -0.70 -13.68 8.25
N PRO A 11 0.27 -14.45 7.70
CA PRO A 11 0.10 -15.18 6.44
C PRO A 11 -1.08 -16.14 6.44
N ALA A 12 -1.41 -16.74 7.60
CA ALA A 12 -2.53 -17.66 7.74
C ALA A 12 -3.90 -17.03 7.43
N LEU A 13 -3.99 -15.70 7.45
CA LEU A 13 -5.21 -14.97 7.12
C LEU A 13 -5.21 -14.44 5.69
N ALA A 14 -4.08 -14.47 4.96
CA ALA A 14 -4.00 -14.00 3.59
C ALA A 14 -4.96 -14.80 2.69
N ASP A 15 -5.60 -14.11 1.76
CA ASP A 15 -6.57 -14.70 0.85
C ASP A 15 -6.47 -14.02 -0.51
N HIS A 16 -5.73 -14.66 -1.41
CA HIS A 16 -5.47 -14.14 -2.73
C HIS A 16 -6.72 -14.14 -3.63
N GLU A 17 -7.67 -15.04 -3.38
CA GLU A 17 -8.94 -15.10 -4.12
C GLU A 17 -9.87 -13.95 -3.72
N SER A 18 -9.92 -13.65 -2.41
CA SER A 18 -10.67 -12.50 -1.89
C SER A 18 -9.93 -11.17 -2.08
N GLY A 19 -8.68 -11.20 -2.54
CA GLY A 19 -7.98 -10.05 -3.09
C GLY A 19 -7.19 -9.19 -2.12
N PHE A 20 -6.74 -9.75 -1.01
CA PHE A 20 -5.84 -9.04 -0.11
C PHE A 20 -4.53 -9.82 0.09
N GLU A 21 -3.42 -9.09 -0.02
CA GLU A 21 -2.07 -9.64 -0.08
C GLU A 21 -1.47 -9.89 1.29
N ALA A 22 -1.88 -9.12 2.29
CA ALA A 22 -1.43 -9.28 3.66
C ALA A 22 -2.51 -8.82 4.63
N VAL A 23 -2.66 -9.57 5.71
CA VAL A 23 -3.23 -9.07 6.97
C VAL A 23 -2.05 -8.77 7.87
N TRP A 24 -2.00 -7.59 8.47
CA TRP A 24 -0.88 -7.16 9.28
C TRP A 24 -1.34 -6.54 10.59
N VAL A 25 -0.50 -6.68 11.61
CA VAL A 25 -0.71 -6.08 12.93
C VAL A 25 0.53 -5.29 13.30
N SER A 26 0.32 -4.18 13.99
CA SER A 26 1.39 -3.36 14.50
C SER A 26 1.00 -2.73 15.83
N THR A 27 1.95 -2.62 16.75
CA THR A 27 1.80 -1.84 17.99
C THR A 27 3.02 -0.98 18.24
N SER A 28 2.80 0.19 18.83
CA SER A 28 3.86 1.06 19.33
C SER A 28 3.88 1.06 20.86
N ASP A 29 5.07 0.99 21.45
CA ASP A 29 5.31 1.12 22.89
C ASP A 29 5.89 2.48 23.30
N ARG A 30 6.15 3.36 22.31
CA ARG A 30 6.79 4.65 22.54
C ARG A 30 6.26 5.75 21.62
N ASN A 31 6.54 6.99 22.00
CA ASN A 31 6.29 8.12 21.12
C ASN A 31 7.23 8.10 19.92
N GLY A 32 6.74 8.53 18.75
CA GLY A 32 7.57 8.79 17.59
C GLY A 32 6.78 8.96 16.32
N THR A 33 7.46 8.75 15.19
CA THR A 33 6.86 8.84 13.86
C THR A 33 7.25 7.62 13.05
N TYR A 34 6.27 7.02 12.38
CA TYR A 34 6.50 5.98 11.39
C TYR A 34 6.29 6.54 10.00
N ARG A 35 7.31 6.39 9.15
CA ARG A 35 7.24 6.86 7.77
C ARG A 35 6.66 5.80 6.87
N VAL A 36 5.52 6.08 6.27
CA VAL A 36 4.93 5.24 5.23
C VAL A 36 5.49 5.67 3.88
N LEU A 37 6.00 4.71 3.12
CA LEU A 37 6.53 4.93 1.77
C LEU A 37 5.45 4.58 0.73
N PRO A 38 5.43 5.25 -0.43
CA PRO A 38 4.49 4.91 -1.49
C PRO A 38 4.79 3.51 -2.05
N ASP A 39 3.78 2.66 -2.12
CA ASP A 39 3.87 1.28 -2.61
C ASP A 39 2.84 0.96 -3.71
N GLY A 40 1.94 1.91 -3.99
CA GLY A 40 0.83 1.72 -4.93
C GLY A 40 -0.25 0.77 -4.41
N ARG A 41 -0.32 0.58 -3.09
CA ARG A 41 -1.33 -0.24 -2.42
C ARG A 41 -2.33 0.63 -1.67
N CYS A 42 -3.39 -0.02 -1.21
CA CYS A 42 -4.46 0.59 -0.44
C CYS A 42 -4.82 -0.35 0.70
N ASP A 43 -5.13 0.21 1.86
CA ASP A 43 -5.36 -0.56 3.07
C ASP A 43 -6.69 -0.16 3.73
N ILE A 44 -7.36 -1.14 4.35
CA ILE A 44 -8.35 -0.87 5.39
C ILE A 44 -7.68 -1.19 6.71
N ILE A 45 -7.66 -0.22 7.63
CA ILE A 45 -6.93 -0.29 8.89
C ILE A 45 -7.88 0.00 10.04
N LEU A 46 -7.80 -0.81 11.09
CA LEU A 46 -8.42 -0.59 12.39
C LEU A 46 -7.35 -0.10 13.35
N ARG A 47 -7.44 1.16 13.76
CA ARG A 47 -6.60 1.74 14.80
C ARG A 47 -7.28 1.60 16.16
N PHE A 48 -6.52 1.20 17.17
CA PHE A 48 -7.01 0.95 18.53
C PHE A 48 -5.96 1.32 19.59
N ASP A 49 -6.37 1.36 20.86
CA ASP A 49 -5.44 1.46 22.00
C ASP A 49 -5.24 0.08 22.64
N ALA A 50 -4.05 -0.49 22.45
CA ALA A 50 -3.63 -1.80 22.93
C ALA A 50 -3.51 -1.89 24.46
N ARG A 51 -3.62 -0.76 25.19
CA ARG A 51 -3.63 -0.75 26.67
C ARG A 51 -5.01 -1.05 27.25
N LEU A 52 -6.06 -1.06 26.42
CA LEU A 52 -7.43 -1.27 26.85
C LEU A 52 -7.82 -2.74 26.67
N THR A 53 -8.52 -3.30 27.66
CA THR A 53 -9.15 -4.62 27.55
C THR A 53 -10.60 -4.52 28.06
N PRO A 54 -11.62 -4.71 27.20
CA PRO A 54 -11.52 -4.98 25.76
C PRO A 54 -10.96 -3.77 24.97
N LEU A 55 -10.40 -4.06 23.79
CA LEU A 55 -10.11 -3.06 22.78
C LEU A 55 -11.41 -2.34 22.43
N LYS A 56 -11.41 -1.01 22.50
CA LYS A 56 -12.58 -0.14 22.27
C LYS A 56 -12.15 1.14 21.56
N ALA A 57 -13.11 1.97 21.17
CA ALA A 57 -12.88 3.20 20.41
C ALA A 57 -12.06 2.95 19.11
N ILE A 58 -12.38 1.86 18.42
CA ILE A 58 -11.73 1.47 17.17
C ILE A 58 -11.99 2.55 16.11
N THR A 59 -10.94 3.10 15.53
CA THR A 59 -11.05 4.04 14.39
C THR A 59 -10.77 3.29 13.09
N VAL A 60 -11.69 3.35 12.14
CA VAL A 60 -11.44 2.86 10.77
C VAL A 60 -10.64 3.91 9.99
N VAL A 61 -9.62 3.46 9.27
CA VAL A 61 -8.84 4.26 8.32
C VAL A 61 -8.83 3.52 6.98
N VAL A 62 -9.19 4.21 5.90
CA VAL A 62 -9.09 3.68 4.53
C VAL A 62 -8.04 4.50 3.79
N THR A 63 -6.94 3.88 3.39
CA THR A 63 -5.87 4.58 2.67
C THR A 63 -6.01 4.37 1.16
N GLY A 64 -5.82 5.45 0.40
CA GLY A 64 -5.61 5.34 -1.03
C GLY A 64 -4.13 5.19 -1.39
N PRO A 65 -3.83 5.06 -2.69
CA PRO A 65 -2.47 4.91 -3.16
C PRO A 65 -1.73 6.24 -3.04
N THR A 66 -0.47 6.21 -2.61
CA THR A 66 0.34 7.42 -2.46
C THR A 66 1.48 7.47 -3.47
N THR A 67 1.92 8.68 -3.80
CA THR A 67 3.06 8.99 -4.67
C THR A 67 4.20 9.70 -3.93
N ARG A 68 4.01 9.94 -2.64
CA ARG A 68 4.95 10.56 -1.69
C ARG A 68 4.83 9.87 -0.34
N PHE A 69 5.88 10.00 0.49
CA PHE A 69 5.79 9.54 1.87
C PHE A 69 4.79 10.39 2.67
N TYR A 70 4.32 9.82 3.76
CA TYR A 70 3.70 10.55 4.85
C TYR A 70 4.11 9.95 6.19
N ASP A 71 4.11 10.75 7.23
CA ASP A 71 4.50 10.32 8.57
C ASP A 71 3.23 10.09 9.42
N VAL A 72 3.17 8.95 10.10
CA VAL A 72 2.15 8.61 11.07
C VAL A 72 2.72 8.85 12.46
N ALA A 73 2.10 9.76 13.23
CA ALA A 73 2.45 9.95 14.62
C ALA A 73 2.07 8.70 15.43
N LEU A 74 3.00 8.21 16.23
CA LEU A 74 2.85 7.04 17.09
C LEU A 74 2.88 7.47 18.55
N GLU A 75 1.97 6.91 19.33
CA GLU A 75 1.89 7.06 20.78
C GLU A 75 2.01 5.68 21.45
N PRO A 76 2.50 5.59 22.69
CA PRO A 76 2.50 4.36 23.45
C PRO A 76 1.10 3.75 23.55
N GLY A 77 0.96 2.48 23.19
CA GLY A 77 -0.31 1.78 23.16
C GLY A 77 -1.05 1.88 21.83
N MET A 78 -0.64 2.75 20.90
CA MET A 78 -1.29 2.82 19.60
C MET A 78 -1.08 1.51 18.82
N GLY A 79 -2.19 0.86 18.48
CA GLY A 79 -2.24 -0.40 17.76
C GLY A 79 -2.97 -0.28 16.43
N PHE A 80 -2.60 -1.13 15.49
CA PHE A 80 -3.15 -1.20 14.15
C PHE A 80 -3.34 -2.65 13.75
N VAL A 81 -4.50 -2.95 13.15
CA VAL A 81 -4.74 -4.15 12.36
C VAL A 81 -5.12 -3.68 10.97
N GLY A 82 -4.41 -4.12 9.93
CA GLY A 82 -4.69 -3.71 8.56
C GLY A 82 -4.82 -4.89 7.61
N ILE A 83 -5.60 -4.67 6.55
CA ILE A 83 -5.62 -5.51 5.36
C ILE A 83 -5.11 -4.67 4.20
N ARG A 84 -4.01 -5.12 3.58
CA ARG A 84 -3.48 -4.56 2.36
C ARG A 84 -4.11 -5.24 1.15
N MET A 85 -4.75 -4.46 0.29
CA MET A 85 -5.49 -4.97 -0.87
C MET A 85 -4.59 -5.14 -2.08
N ARG A 86 -4.86 -6.17 -2.90
CA ARG A 86 -4.25 -6.32 -4.21
C ARG A 86 -4.80 -5.26 -5.18
N PRO A 87 -4.02 -4.85 -6.18
CA PRO A 87 -4.53 -4.02 -7.27
C PRO A 87 -5.80 -4.60 -7.89
N GLY A 88 -6.81 -3.76 -8.10
CA GLY A 88 -8.10 -4.15 -8.67
C GLY A 88 -9.18 -4.47 -7.64
N PHE A 89 -8.84 -4.69 -6.38
CA PHE A 89 -9.80 -5.11 -5.36
C PHE A 89 -10.38 -3.97 -4.52
N PHE A 90 -9.76 -2.79 -4.53
CA PHE A 90 -10.26 -1.63 -3.78
C PHE A 90 -11.73 -1.31 -4.10
N GLU A 91 -12.04 -1.08 -5.38
CA GLU A 91 -13.40 -0.74 -5.81
C GLU A 91 -14.37 -1.90 -5.61
N ARG A 92 -13.89 -3.14 -5.77
CA ARG A 92 -14.67 -4.35 -5.50
C ARG A 92 -15.15 -4.41 -4.05
N ILE A 93 -14.26 -4.11 -3.10
CA ILE A 93 -14.53 -4.19 -1.66
C ILE A 93 -15.30 -2.95 -1.18
N LEU A 94 -14.86 -1.76 -1.58
CA LEU A 94 -15.33 -0.50 -1.01
C LEU A 94 -16.43 0.18 -1.84
N GLY A 95 -16.60 -0.21 -3.11
CA GLY A 95 -17.66 0.30 -3.98
C GLY A 95 -17.37 1.65 -4.64
N PHE A 96 -16.14 2.19 -4.51
CA PHE A 96 -15.72 3.43 -5.16
C PHE A 96 -14.27 3.32 -5.67
N ALA A 97 -13.89 4.19 -6.60
CA ALA A 97 -12.60 4.09 -7.28
C ALA A 97 -11.42 4.50 -6.37
N PRO A 98 -10.29 3.75 -6.37
CA PRO A 98 -9.11 4.10 -5.55
C PRO A 98 -8.50 5.46 -5.90
N ALA A 99 -8.70 5.92 -7.14
CA ALA A 99 -8.22 7.23 -7.60
C ALA A 99 -8.84 8.41 -6.82
N THR A 100 -9.99 8.23 -6.16
CA THR A 100 -10.59 9.29 -5.33
C THR A 100 -9.82 9.54 -4.04
N LEU A 101 -8.95 8.62 -3.63
CA LEU A 101 -8.07 8.73 -2.46
C LEU A 101 -6.59 8.79 -2.82
N ALA A 102 -6.25 9.15 -4.06
CA ALA A 102 -4.85 9.29 -4.45
C ALA A 102 -4.15 10.37 -3.59
N ASP A 103 -3.05 10.00 -2.95
CA ASP A 103 -2.32 10.84 -1.98
C ASP A 103 -3.16 11.26 -0.74
N ASP A 104 -4.21 10.51 -0.40
CA ASP A 104 -5.15 10.81 0.70
C ASP A 104 -5.68 9.56 1.44
N ASN A 105 -6.45 9.78 2.51
CA ASN A 105 -7.14 8.73 3.26
C ASN A 105 -8.50 9.21 3.82
N LEU A 106 -9.33 8.26 4.26
CA LEU A 106 -10.56 8.52 5.02
C LEU A 106 -10.39 7.99 6.44
N VAL A 107 -10.82 8.77 7.44
CA VAL A 107 -10.66 8.41 8.86
C VAL A 107 -11.99 8.56 9.59
N GLY A 108 -12.39 7.55 10.35
CA GLY A 108 -13.57 7.61 11.22
C GLY A 108 -14.84 7.94 10.43
N ASP A 109 -15.47 9.06 10.76
CA ASP A 109 -16.73 9.48 10.16
C ASP A 109 -16.66 9.69 8.64
N ASP A 110 -15.52 10.13 8.10
CA ASP A 110 -15.34 10.27 6.65
C ASP A 110 -15.34 8.90 5.94
N ALA A 111 -14.76 7.88 6.58
CA ALA A 111 -14.81 6.51 6.07
C ALA A 111 -16.25 5.97 6.12
N PHE A 112 -16.99 6.30 7.18
CA PHE A 112 -18.39 5.90 7.32
C PHE A 112 -19.33 6.64 6.37
N ALA A 113 -19.04 7.89 6.02
CA ALA A 113 -19.78 8.64 5.02
C ALA A 113 -19.60 8.02 3.63
N ALA A 114 -18.38 7.56 3.30
CA ALA A 114 -18.11 6.84 2.05
C ALA A 114 -18.71 5.43 2.03
N LEU A 115 -18.67 4.69 3.15
CA LEU A 115 -19.19 3.34 3.26
C LEU A 115 -19.72 3.05 4.69
N PRO A 116 -21.03 3.24 4.95
CA PRO A 116 -21.60 3.14 6.30
C PRO A 116 -21.39 1.81 7.02
N VAL A 117 -21.33 0.69 6.28
CA VAL A 117 -21.12 -0.66 6.83
C VAL A 117 -19.74 -0.83 7.50
N LEU A 118 -18.78 0.07 7.25
CA LEU A 118 -17.51 0.07 7.97
C LEU A 118 -17.67 0.28 9.49
N LYS A 119 -18.79 0.87 9.95
CA LYS A 119 -19.10 1.04 11.38
C LYS A 119 -19.16 -0.29 12.12
N ASP A 120 -19.55 -1.37 11.45
CA ASP A 120 -19.67 -2.71 12.06
C ASP A 120 -18.32 -3.25 12.54
N LEU A 121 -17.21 -2.74 11.99
CA LEU A 121 -15.85 -3.09 12.40
C LEU A 121 -15.48 -2.52 13.78
N CYS A 122 -16.20 -1.51 14.27
CA CYS A 122 -15.82 -0.73 15.44
C CYS A 122 -16.27 -1.29 16.79
N SER A 123 -17.01 -2.40 16.80
CA SER A 123 -17.45 -3.05 18.04
C SER A 123 -16.25 -3.39 18.96
N PRO A 124 -16.40 -3.43 20.28
CA PRO A 124 -15.32 -3.86 21.16
C PRO A 124 -14.79 -5.26 20.77
N ALA A 125 -13.51 -5.52 21.05
CA ALA A 125 -12.86 -6.79 20.76
C ALA A 125 -11.95 -7.20 21.93
N LEU A 126 -11.83 -8.49 22.20
CA LEU A 126 -11.00 -8.98 23.30
C LEU A 126 -9.50 -8.73 23.07
N ASN A 127 -9.06 -8.80 21.82
CA ASN A 127 -7.67 -8.62 21.41
C ASN A 127 -7.55 -8.29 19.91
N HIS A 128 -6.33 -8.04 19.43
CA HIS A 128 -6.08 -7.69 18.04
C HIS A 128 -6.34 -8.85 17.06
N ALA A 129 -6.28 -10.12 17.51
CA ALA A 129 -6.57 -11.26 16.66
C ALA A 129 -8.06 -11.33 16.31
N GLU A 130 -8.95 -10.97 17.25
CA GLU A 130 -10.38 -10.84 16.98
C GLU A 130 -10.66 -9.70 15.98
N LEU A 131 -9.97 -8.55 16.11
CA LEU A 131 -10.06 -7.47 15.12
C LEU A 131 -9.59 -7.93 13.73
N ALA A 132 -8.47 -8.67 13.66
CA ALA A 132 -7.96 -9.22 12.40
C ALA A 132 -8.95 -10.18 11.76
N ALA A 133 -9.54 -11.09 12.54
CA ALA A 133 -10.56 -12.03 12.07
C ALA A 133 -11.81 -11.28 11.57
N ARG A 134 -12.28 -10.27 12.30
CA ARG A 134 -13.42 -9.44 11.92
C ARG A 134 -13.19 -8.68 10.63
N LEU A 135 -12.04 -8.00 10.51
CA LEU A 135 -11.67 -7.26 9.30
C LEU A 135 -11.53 -8.21 8.09
N THR A 136 -10.93 -9.39 8.30
CA THR A 136 -10.81 -10.44 7.27
C THR A 136 -12.18 -10.90 6.80
N ALA A 137 -13.10 -11.20 7.73
CA ALA A 137 -14.46 -11.63 7.39
C ALA A 137 -15.21 -10.55 6.60
N PHE A 138 -15.11 -9.29 7.03
CA PHE A 138 -15.71 -8.15 6.33
C PHE A 138 -15.21 -8.03 4.89
N VAL A 139 -13.88 -8.05 4.69
CA VAL A 139 -13.30 -7.91 3.34
C VAL A 139 -13.69 -9.09 2.46
N ARG A 140 -13.64 -10.33 2.97
CA ARG A 140 -14.10 -11.53 2.24
C ARG A 140 -15.56 -11.42 1.82
N GLN A 141 -16.45 -11.06 2.75
CA GLN A 141 -17.88 -10.92 2.46
C GLN A 141 -18.14 -9.87 1.39
N ARG A 142 -17.46 -8.72 1.45
CA ARG A 142 -17.57 -7.65 0.46
C ARG A 142 -17.02 -8.08 -0.91
N SER A 143 -15.89 -8.79 -0.92
CA SER A 143 -15.26 -9.29 -2.13
C SER A 143 -16.16 -10.31 -2.85
N ILE A 144 -16.69 -11.30 -2.13
CA ILE A 144 -17.60 -12.33 -2.66
C ILE A 144 -18.94 -11.72 -3.10
N GLY A 145 -19.48 -10.77 -2.34
CA GLY A 145 -20.75 -10.12 -2.64
C GLY A 145 -20.71 -9.14 -3.81
N SER A 146 -19.53 -8.80 -4.32
CA SER A 146 -19.35 -7.84 -5.41
C SER A 146 -19.42 -8.52 -6.78
N ARG A 147 -20.08 -7.85 -7.74
CA ARG A 147 -20.08 -8.26 -9.15
C ARG A 147 -18.90 -7.67 -9.94
N LEU A 148 -18.07 -6.85 -9.30
CA LEU A 148 -16.93 -6.21 -9.95
C LEU A 148 -15.75 -7.19 -9.97
N GLU A 149 -15.44 -7.68 -11.16
CA GLU A 149 -14.25 -8.50 -11.38
C GLU A 149 -13.12 -7.66 -12.00
N PRO A 150 -11.88 -7.76 -11.47
CA PRO A 150 -10.72 -7.25 -12.18
C PRO A 150 -10.63 -7.95 -13.55
N ALA A 151 -10.54 -7.17 -14.64
CA ALA A 151 -10.38 -7.77 -15.95
C ALA A 151 -9.06 -8.59 -15.97
N PRO A 152 -9.04 -9.83 -16.49
CA PRO A 152 -7.84 -10.68 -16.44
C PRO A 152 -6.56 -10.03 -17.00
N ILE A 153 -6.73 -9.21 -18.05
CA ILE A 153 -5.63 -8.43 -18.64
C ILE A 153 -4.99 -7.43 -17.68
N SER A 154 -5.73 -6.95 -16.68
CA SER A 154 -5.25 -5.96 -15.70
C SER A 154 -4.09 -6.51 -14.89
N ALA A 155 -4.23 -7.74 -14.38
CA ALA A 155 -3.17 -8.40 -13.62
C ALA A 155 -1.91 -8.56 -14.47
N SER A 156 -2.05 -9.08 -15.69
CA SER A 156 -0.91 -9.29 -16.60
C SER A 156 -0.21 -7.98 -16.98
N VAL A 157 -0.97 -6.90 -17.25
CA VAL A 157 -0.42 -5.56 -17.50
C VAL A 157 0.35 -5.03 -16.30
N ILE A 158 -0.18 -5.19 -15.07
CA ILE A 158 0.47 -4.72 -13.85
C ILE A 158 1.73 -5.54 -13.54
N SER A 159 1.67 -6.87 -13.68
CA SER A 159 2.82 -7.78 -13.54
C SER A 159 3.95 -7.41 -14.49
N ALA A 160 3.66 -7.00 -15.73
CA ALA A 160 4.69 -6.55 -16.67
C ALA A 160 5.51 -5.37 -16.13
N PHE A 161 4.86 -4.40 -15.47
CA PHE A 161 5.57 -3.29 -14.81
C PHE A 161 6.39 -3.77 -13.60
N HIS A 162 5.85 -4.67 -12.76
CA HIS A 162 6.57 -5.26 -11.63
C HIS A 162 7.84 -5.99 -12.08
N ALA A 163 7.71 -6.92 -13.03
CA ALA A 163 8.81 -7.72 -13.58
C ALA A 163 9.93 -6.85 -14.15
N ALA A 164 9.56 -5.73 -14.80
CA ALA A 164 10.53 -4.77 -15.32
C ALA A 164 11.16 -3.86 -14.27
N GLY A 165 10.67 -3.87 -13.03
CA GLY A 165 11.04 -2.90 -12.00
C GLY A 165 10.65 -1.47 -12.38
N GLY A 166 9.54 -1.29 -13.10
CA GLY A 166 9.07 0.01 -13.59
C GLY A 166 9.87 0.59 -14.76
N ARG A 167 10.72 -0.19 -15.44
CA ARG A 167 11.56 0.30 -16.54
C ARG A 167 10.88 0.29 -17.92
N LEU A 168 9.79 -0.44 -18.09
CA LEU A 168 9.07 -0.49 -19.37
C LEU A 168 8.31 0.81 -19.65
N ARG A 169 8.25 1.20 -20.93
CA ARG A 169 7.40 2.31 -21.37
C ARG A 169 5.97 1.82 -21.51
N VAL A 170 5.02 2.74 -21.35
CA VAL A 170 3.59 2.45 -21.50
C VAL A 170 3.27 1.89 -22.89
N GLY A 171 3.89 2.45 -23.94
CA GLY A 171 3.75 1.96 -25.32
C GLY A 171 4.24 0.53 -25.52
N ASP A 172 5.33 0.13 -24.85
CA ASP A 172 5.87 -1.24 -24.94
C ASP A 172 4.88 -2.24 -24.34
N VAL A 173 4.34 -1.92 -23.15
CA VAL A 173 3.31 -2.74 -22.50
C VAL A 173 2.04 -2.79 -23.34
N ALA A 174 1.61 -1.66 -23.89
CA ALA A 174 0.46 -1.59 -24.79
C ALA A 174 0.64 -2.53 -26.00
N ALA A 175 1.81 -2.50 -26.65
CA ALA A 175 2.14 -3.37 -27.77
C ALA A 175 2.18 -4.86 -27.40
N MET A 176 2.82 -5.22 -26.27
CA MET A 176 2.87 -6.61 -25.78
C MET A 176 1.48 -7.20 -25.56
N HIS A 177 0.54 -6.40 -25.08
CA HIS A 177 -0.83 -6.83 -24.80
C HIS A 177 -1.82 -6.55 -25.94
N LYS A 178 -1.36 -6.03 -27.09
CA LYS A 178 -2.20 -5.66 -28.25
C LYS A 178 -3.36 -4.72 -27.88
N ILE A 179 -3.09 -3.75 -27.03
CA ILE A 179 -4.05 -2.72 -26.58
C ILE A 179 -3.47 -1.32 -26.81
N SER A 180 -4.30 -0.29 -26.69
CA SER A 180 -3.82 1.09 -26.73
C SER A 180 -3.18 1.52 -25.41
N GLU A 181 -2.28 2.51 -25.45
CA GLU A 181 -1.76 3.16 -24.24
C GLU A 181 -2.88 3.75 -23.37
N ARG A 182 -3.95 4.26 -23.99
CA ARG A 182 -5.14 4.75 -23.28
C ARG A 182 -5.81 3.64 -22.47
N THR A 183 -5.85 2.42 -23.00
CA THR A 183 -6.36 1.25 -22.27
C THR A 183 -5.46 0.93 -21.07
N VAL A 184 -4.13 0.95 -21.24
CA VAL A 184 -3.19 0.75 -20.12
C VAL A 184 -3.41 1.81 -19.03
N GLN A 185 -3.51 3.09 -19.40
CA GLN A 185 -3.77 4.17 -18.44
C GLN A 185 -5.07 3.94 -17.66
N ARG A 186 -6.14 3.52 -18.34
CA ARG A 186 -7.43 3.22 -17.71
C ARG A 186 -7.36 2.02 -16.76
N ILE A 187 -6.63 0.96 -17.15
CA ILE A 187 -6.39 -0.21 -16.29
C ILE A 187 -5.73 0.23 -14.98
N PHE A 188 -4.68 1.04 -15.08
CA PHE A 188 -3.93 1.54 -13.93
C PHE A 188 -4.77 2.43 -13.01
N LEU A 189 -5.53 3.38 -13.58
CA LEU A 189 -6.41 4.23 -12.77
C LEU A 189 -7.51 3.43 -12.07
N LYS A 190 -8.06 2.40 -12.71
CA LYS A 190 -9.10 1.55 -12.11
C LYS A 190 -8.53 0.62 -11.04
N ALA A 191 -7.42 -0.04 -11.32
CA ALA A 191 -6.89 -1.09 -10.46
C ALA A 191 -6.03 -0.56 -9.31
N ILE A 192 -5.20 0.46 -9.58
CA ILE A 192 -4.23 1.00 -8.63
C ILE A 192 -4.66 2.38 -8.13
N GLY A 193 -5.41 3.15 -8.91
CA GLY A 193 -5.74 4.54 -8.59
C GLY A 193 -4.67 5.55 -9.02
N LEU A 194 -3.58 5.09 -9.64
CA LEU A 194 -2.47 5.92 -10.14
C LEU A 194 -2.29 5.76 -11.63
N LYS A 195 -1.61 6.72 -12.28
CA LYS A 195 -1.19 6.59 -13.68
C LYS A 195 0.00 5.61 -13.79
N PRO A 196 0.17 4.91 -14.94
CA PRO A 196 1.27 3.94 -15.12
C PRO A 196 2.66 4.51 -14.81
N LYS A 197 2.93 5.76 -15.23
CA LYS A 197 4.20 6.45 -14.97
C LYS A 197 4.46 6.68 -13.48
N ALA A 198 3.42 6.98 -12.70
CA ALA A 198 3.56 7.18 -11.26
C ALA A 198 3.88 5.86 -10.56
N PHE A 199 3.17 4.79 -10.94
CA PHE A 199 3.45 3.45 -10.42
C PHE A 199 4.84 2.94 -10.82
N ALA A 200 5.25 3.11 -12.08
CA ALA A 200 6.59 2.79 -12.54
C ALA A 200 7.66 3.50 -11.71
N ALA A 201 7.48 4.80 -11.42
CA ALA A 201 8.41 5.55 -10.57
C ALA A 201 8.48 5.01 -9.12
N ILE A 202 7.36 4.52 -8.57
CA ILE A 202 7.33 3.85 -7.26
C ILE A 202 8.16 2.56 -7.30
N LEU A 203 7.98 1.73 -8.33
CA LEU A 203 8.75 0.49 -8.50
C LEU A 203 10.26 0.76 -8.64
N GLN A 204 10.62 1.79 -9.42
CA GLN A 204 12.02 2.22 -9.58
C GLN A 204 12.60 2.70 -8.25
N PHE A 205 11.83 3.47 -7.46
CA PHE A 205 12.24 3.94 -6.13
C PHE A 205 12.53 2.77 -5.18
N HIS A 206 11.62 1.80 -5.07
CA HIS A 206 11.81 0.62 -4.23
C HIS A 206 12.95 -0.28 -4.73
N ARG A 207 13.15 -0.37 -6.05
CA ARG A 207 14.31 -1.07 -6.64
C ARG A 207 15.62 -0.40 -6.23
N ALA A 208 15.75 0.91 -6.43
CA ALA A 208 16.94 1.66 -6.02
C ALA A 208 17.19 1.56 -4.51
N LEU A 209 16.14 1.64 -3.69
CA LEU A 209 16.25 1.53 -2.24
C LEU A 209 16.81 0.16 -1.81
N ARG A 210 16.35 -0.94 -2.42
CA ARG A 210 16.90 -2.28 -2.19
C ARG A 210 18.34 -2.42 -2.69
N LEU A 211 18.67 -1.89 -3.87
CA LEU A 211 20.03 -1.91 -4.41
C LEU A 211 21.04 -1.19 -3.49
N LEU A 212 20.64 -0.07 -2.90
CA LEU A 212 21.47 0.67 -1.94
C LEU A 212 21.56 -0.03 -0.58
N ARG A 213 20.43 -0.50 -0.04
CA ARG A 213 20.35 -1.04 1.32
C ARG A 213 20.87 -2.46 1.42
N ASP A 214 20.42 -3.34 0.53
CA ASP A 214 20.64 -4.78 0.63
C ASP A 214 21.85 -5.23 -0.19
N HIS A 215 22.04 -4.62 -1.37
CA HIS A 215 23.16 -4.93 -2.26
C HIS A 215 24.36 -3.99 -2.12
N ARG A 216 24.22 -2.91 -1.33
CA ARG A 216 25.29 -1.93 -1.04
C ARG A 216 25.97 -1.34 -2.28
N LEU A 217 25.22 -1.18 -3.39
CA LEU A 217 25.73 -0.52 -4.59
C LEU A 217 26.02 0.96 -4.34
N SER A 218 26.89 1.56 -5.16
CA SER A 218 27.06 3.00 -5.14
C SER A 218 25.77 3.71 -5.61
N PRO A 219 25.52 4.97 -5.17
CA PRO A 219 24.38 5.74 -5.65
C PRO A 219 24.30 5.91 -7.17
N THR A 220 25.44 5.92 -7.87
CA THR A 220 25.47 6.03 -9.33
C THR A 220 25.04 4.72 -9.99
N GLU A 221 25.58 3.58 -9.55
CA GLU A 221 25.19 2.26 -10.06
C GLU A 221 23.71 1.96 -9.77
N ALA A 222 23.27 2.20 -8.54
CA ALA A 222 21.88 1.99 -8.15
C ALA A 222 20.91 2.84 -8.98
N ALA A 223 21.29 4.07 -9.35
CA ALA A 223 20.47 4.93 -10.20
C ALA A 223 20.26 4.30 -11.59
N LEU A 224 21.35 3.88 -12.24
CA LEU A 224 21.29 3.28 -13.58
C LEU A 224 20.53 1.94 -13.56
N GLU A 225 20.83 1.08 -12.60
CA GLU A 225 20.20 -0.24 -12.45
C GLU A 225 18.70 -0.17 -12.11
N ALA A 226 18.29 0.89 -11.40
CA ALA A 226 16.88 1.16 -11.11
C ALA A 226 16.15 1.86 -12.27
N GLY A 227 16.85 2.28 -13.33
CA GLY A 227 16.24 2.93 -14.51
C GLY A 227 16.11 4.45 -14.40
N TYR A 228 16.87 5.10 -13.52
CA TYR A 228 17.01 6.56 -13.53
C TYR A 228 18.03 6.99 -14.59
N ALA A 229 17.81 8.17 -15.16
CA ALA A 229 18.74 8.78 -16.12
C ALA A 229 20.12 9.06 -15.51
N ASP A 230 20.16 9.47 -14.24
CA ASP A 230 21.35 9.77 -13.47
C ASP A 230 21.04 9.75 -11.96
N GLN A 231 22.09 9.88 -11.14
CA GLN A 231 21.96 9.95 -9.69
C GLN A 231 21.17 11.18 -9.21
N ALA A 232 21.23 12.31 -9.92
CA ALA A 232 20.49 13.51 -9.51
C ALA A 232 18.97 13.32 -9.67
N HIS A 233 18.54 12.60 -10.70
CA HIS A 233 17.17 12.16 -10.91
C HIS A 233 16.73 11.21 -9.80
N MET A 234 17.53 10.21 -9.46
CA MET A 234 17.26 9.33 -8.32
C MET A 234 17.15 10.11 -7.00
N ASN A 235 18.07 11.05 -6.73
CA ASN A 235 18.04 11.89 -5.53
C ASN A 235 16.73 12.69 -5.41
N ARG A 236 16.22 13.24 -6.52
CA ARG A 236 14.92 13.94 -6.53
C ARG A 236 13.77 12.98 -6.21
N ALA A 237 13.80 11.76 -6.75
CA ALA A 237 12.80 10.74 -6.44
C ALA A 237 12.82 10.34 -4.96
N PHE A 238 13.99 10.12 -4.37
CA PHE A 238 14.12 9.79 -2.95
C PHE A 238 13.63 10.90 -2.01
N ARG A 239 13.93 12.17 -2.33
CA ARG A 239 13.39 13.30 -1.57
C ARG A 239 11.87 13.37 -1.64
N ARG A 240 11.29 13.16 -2.83
CA ARG A 240 9.83 13.21 -3.04
C ARG A 240 9.12 12.01 -2.39
N MET A 241 9.62 10.81 -2.63
CA MET A 241 8.94 9.56 -2.26
C MET A 241 9.29 9.05 -0.88
N GLY A 242 10.50 9.31 -0.39
CA GLY A 242 10.96 8.86 0.93
C GLY A 242 11.27 9.98 1.91
N GLY A 243 11.44 11.22 1.47
CA GLY A 243 11.80 12.32 2.37
C GLY A 243 13.20 12.20 2.96
N PHE A 244 14.09 11.44 2.30
CA PHE A 244 15.48 11.25 2.70
C PHE A 244 16.41 11.23 1.48
N SER A 245 17.71 11.19 1.73
CA SER A 245 18.75 11.12 0.70
C SER A 245 19.21 9.68 0.50
N PRO A 246 19.51 9.22 -0.74
CA PRO A 246 20.16 7.93 -0.97
C PRO A 246 21.45 7.71 -0.18
N ALA A 247 22.17 8.79 0.14
CA ALA A 247 23.41 8.74 0.92
C ALA A 247 23.21 8.51 2.43
N ARG A 248 21.96 8.63 2.93
CA ARG A 248 21.61 8.43 4.34
C ARG A 248 20.23 7.81 4.44
N LEU A 249 20.20 6.50 4.26
CA LEU A 249 18.96 5.73 4.36
C LEU A 249 18.55 5.59 5.84
N PRO A 250 17.30 5.93 6.19
CA PRO A 250 16.75 5.59 7.50
C PRO A 250 16.47 4.09 7.58
N ASP A 251 16.28 3.61 8.80
CA ASP A 251 15.67 2.30 9.02
C ASP A 251 14.17 2.39 8.69
N VAL A 252 13.80 1.83 7.53
CA VAL A 252 12.44 1.81 7.01
C VAL A 252 12.02 0.38 6.71
N THR A 253 10.81 0.03 7.13
CA THR A 253 10.18 -1.23 6.76
C THR A 253 9.87 -1.20 5.27
N LEU A 254 10.49 -2.10 4.51
CA LEU A 254 10.11 -2.32 3.13
C LEU A 254 8.97 -3.32 3.08
N VAL A 255 7.89 -2.90 2.44
CA VAL A 255 6.83 -3.82 2.03
C VAL A 255 7.34 -4.63 0.85
N THR A 256 7.20 -5.94 0.90
CA THR A 256 7.41 -6.79 -0.28
C THR A 256 6.28 -6.49 -1.26
N LEU A 257 6.58 -5.76 -2.33
CA LEU A 257 5.64 -5.49 -3.40
C LEU A 257 5.45 -6.76 -4.24
N GLY A 258 4.48 -7.58 -3.86
CA GLY A 258 4.03 -8.74 -4.64
C GLY A 258 3.35 -8.32 -5.95
N GLU A 259 3.05 -9.30 -6.81
CA GLU A 259 2.26 -9.09 -8.03
C GLU A 259 0.74 -9.06 -7.77
#